data_AF-H2Z3G8-F1
#
_entry.id   AF-H2Z3G8-F1
#
_cell.length_a   1.000
_cell.length_b   1.000
_cell.length_c   1.000
_cell.angle_alpha   90.00
_cell.angle_beta   90.00
_cell.angle_gamma   90.00
#
_symmetry.space_group_name_H-M   'P 1'
#
loop_
_entity.id
_entity.type
_entity.pdbx_description
1 polymer ?
#
loop_
_entity_poly.entity_id
_entity_poly.type
_entity_poly.pdbx_seq_one_letter_code
_entity_poly.pdbx_strand_id
1 'polypeptide(L)'
;MYSSKRMKDWQVIIKLYEKENLHLAELASRLLRNLNYEIPAIKRQIAKCIQIQEESQKKIQDCTRNTQEVKRQYAEECKKLGIVGTNVQRELMELVRDLPKEFDEIATRCKDLYPVLEYYVAFVEFSLGSNAFSNEILLLTRHLSTLGNTTVYQYQTGDLPDKIEKPDWVQEDNAQVE
;
A
#
# COMPACT_ATOMS: atom_id res chain seq x y z
N MET A 1 81.16 -3.77 23.87
CA MET A 1 81.63 -4.18 22.53
C MET A 1 80.53 -4.99 21.84
N TYR A 2 79.81 -4.40 20.88
CA TYR A 2 78.76 -5.10 20.15
C TYR A 2 79.39 -6.09 19.15
N SER A 3 79.42 -7.38 19.52
CA SER A 3 80.19 -8.43 18.84
C SER A 3 79.48 -9.10 17.65
N SER A 4 78.20 -8.79 17.41
CA SER A 4 77.45 -9.40 16.31
C SER A 4 77.79 -8.73 14.98
N LYS A 5 78.17 -9.54 13.98
CA LYS A 5 78.42 -9.09 12.60
C LYS A 5 77.25 -8.27 12.04
N ARG A 6 76.00 -8.74 12.26
CA ARG A 6 74.78 -8.02 11.87
C ARG A 6 74.66 -6.64 12.51
N MET A 7 75.09 -6.49 13.76
CA MET A 7 75.04 -5.19 14.45
C MET A 7 76.09 -4.23 13.87
N LYS A 8 77.28 -4.73 13.52
CA LYS A 8 78.30 -3.92 12.83
C LYS A 8 77.84 -3.50 11.43
N ASP A 9 77.25 -4.42 10.67
CA ASP A 9 76.71 -4.14 9.34
C ASP A 9 75.60 -3.07 9.41
N TRP A 10 74.68 -3.18 10.38
CA TRP A 10 73.66 -2.16 10.63
C TRP A 10 74.25 -0.80 10.99
N GLN A 11 75.27 -0.74 11.84
CA GLN A 11 75.93 0.52 12.18
C GLN A 11 76.62 1.17 10.98
N VAL A 12 77.18 0.37 10.07
CA VAL A 12 77.74 0.88 8.81
C VAL A 12 76.65 1.46 7.92
N ILE A 13 75.50 0.78 7.79
CA ILE A 13 74.35 1.29 7.03
C ILE A 13 73.86 2.62 7.61
N ILE A 14 73.72 2.73 8.94
CA ILE A 14 73.30 3.98 9.60
C ILE A 14 74.31 5.09 9.31
N LYS A 15 75.62 4.85 9.46
CA LYS A 15 76.65 5.85 9.16
C LYS A 15 76.62 6.28 7.70
N LEU A 16 76.36 5.38 6.76
CA LEU A 16 76.22 5.71 5.33
C LEU A 16 74.95 6.51 5.04
N TYR A 17 73.87 6.27 5.78
CA TYR A 17 72.59 6.97 5.66
C TYR A 17 72.61 8.36 6.34
N GLU A 18 73.43 8.52 7.37
CA GLU A 18 73.74 9.81 8.02
C GLU A 18 74.77 10.62 7.25
N LYS A 19 75.69 9.94 6.55
CA LYS A 19 76.69 10.58 5.70
C LYS A 19 75.99 11.47 4.66
N GLU A 20 76.50 12.70 4.52
CA GLU A 20 75.99 13.69 3.58
C GLU A 20 74.49 14.03 3.76
N ASN A 21 73.92 13.75 4.94
CA ASN A 21 72.53 14.04 5.27
C ASN A 21 71.50 13.36 4.34
N LEU A 22 71.81 12.18 3.80
CA LEU A 22 70.92 11.46 2.88
C LEU A 22 69.54 11.19 3.49
N HIS A 23 69.48 10.83 4.77
CA HIS A 23 68.24 10.68 5.52
C HIS A 23 67.35 11.92 5.52
N LEU A 24 67.94 13.12 5.64
CA LEU A 24 67.20 14.39 5.58
C LEU A 24 66.64 14.63 4.18
N ALA A 25 67.40 14.32 3.13
CA ALA A 25 66.94 14.44 1.76
C ALA A 25 65.76 13.51 1.45
N GLU A 26 65.82 12.25 1.92
CA GLU A 26 64.70 11.32 1.78
C GLU A 26 63.45 11.81 2.54
N LEU A 27 63.63 12.22 3.80
CA LEU A 27 62.53 12.76 4.61
C LEU A 27 61.91 14.00 3.98
N ALA A 28 62.72 14.91 3.45
CA ALA A 28 62.26 16.11 2.74
C ALA A 28 61.47 15.74 1.48
N SER A 29 61.95 14.77 0.69
CA SER A 29 61.24 14.27 -0.50
C SER A 29 59.88 13.65 -0.13
N ARG A 30 59.85 12.83 0.94
CA ARG A 30 58.62 12.21 1.45
C ARG A 30 57.64 13.26 1.98
N LEU A 31 58.15 14.27 2.69
CA LEU A 31 57.35 15.41 3.17
C LEU A 31 56.76 16.20 2.01
N LEU A 32 57.56 16.50 0.99
CA LEU A 32 57.10 17.21 -0.21
C LEU A 32 55.99 16.43 -0.92
N ARG A 33 56.12 15.09 -1.01
CA ARG A 33 55.05 14.23 -1.56
C ARG A 33 53.77 14.29 -0.73
N ASN A 34 53.90 14.22 0.61
CA ASN A 34 52.75 14.32 1.51
C ASN A 34 52.02 15.66 1.37
N LEU A 35 52.77 16.77 1.32
CA LEU A 35 52.22 18.12 1.21
C LEU A 35 51.54 18.35 -0.15
N ASN A 36 52.18 17.90 -1.23
CA ASN A 36 51.72 18.20 -2.59
C ASN A 36 50.66 17.24 -3.12
N TYR A 37 50.64 15.97 -2.66
CA TYR A 37 49.79 14.95 -3.27
C TYR A 37 48.89 14.23 -2.26
N GLU A 38 49.46 13.71 -1.17
CA GLU A 38 48.69 12.88 -0.23
C GLU A 38 47.62 13.70 0.50
N ILE A 39 48.00 14.83 1.10
CA ILE A 39 47.06 15.70 1.82
C ILE A 39 45.97 16.24 0.89
N PRO A 40 46.28 16.77 -0.32
CA PRO A 40 45.24 17.18 -1.26
C PRO A 40 44.35 16.04 -1.75
N ALA A 41 44.88 14.83 -1.94
CA ALA A 41 44.09 13.66 -2.32
C ALA A 41 43.10 13.26 -1.22
N ILE A 42 43.57 13.18 0.03
CA ILE A 42 42.72 12.88 1.19
C ILE A 42 41.66 13.95 1.37
N LYS A 43 42.00 15.24 1.26
CA LYS A 43 41.02 16.34 1.32
C LYS A 43 39.93 16.20 0.26
N ARG A 44 40.30 15.87 -0.98
CA ARG A 44 39.32 15.61 -2.06
C ARG A 44 38.44 14.42 -1.75
N GLN A 45 38.99 13.36 -1.16
CA GLN A 45 38.20 12.20 -0.77
C GLN A 45 37.23 12.52 0.36
N ILE A 46 37.65 13.30 1.37
CA ILE A 46 36.77 13.79 2.45
C ILE A 46 35.62 14.61 1.86
N ALA A 47 35.91 15.54 0.96
CA ALA A 47 34.87 16.37 0.31
C ALA A 47 33.84 15.50 -0.44
N LYS A 48 34.28 14.46 -1.15
CA LYS A 48 33.38 13.49 -1.80
C LYS A 48 32.53 12.73 -0.79
N CYS A 49 33.12 12.27 0.31
CA CYS A 49 32.38 11.56 1.35
C CYS A 49 31.31 12.45 1.99
N ILE A 50 31.63 13.72 2.27
CA ILE A 50 30.67 14.71 2.80
C ILE A 50 29.52 14.91 1.80
N GLN A 51 29.83 15.09 0.51
CA GLN A 51 28.81 15.24 -0.52
C GLN A 51 27.88 14.01 -0.58
N ILE A 52 28.45 12.79 -0.61
CA ILE A 52 27.68 11.55 -0.64
C ILE A 52 26.81 11.42 0.62
N GLN A 53 27.31 11.82 1.78
CA GLN A 53 26.57 11.82 3.03
C GLN A 53 25.35 12.75 2.96
N GLU A 54 25.53 13.98 2.48
CA GLU A 54 24.43 14.94 2.33
C GLU A 54 23.37 14.44 1.33
N GLU A 55 23.79 13.90 0.19
CA GLU A 55 22.89 13.32 -0.79
C GLU A 55 22.12 12.12 -0.23
N SER A 56 22.78 11.26 0.54
CA SER A 56 22.15 10.11 1.19
C SER A 56 21.15 10.56 2.25
N GLN A 57 21.48 11.60 3.02
CA GLN A 57 20.57 12.14 4.04
C GLN A 57 19.32 12.77 3.42
N LYS A 58 19.46 13.47 2.29
CA LYS A 58 18.31 13.96 1.50
C LYS A 58 17.45 12.81 1.00
N LYS A 59 18.05 11.76 0.44
CA LYS A 59 17.32 10.55 0.00
C LYS A 59 16.56 9.86 1.12
N ILE A 60 17.16 9.74 2.31
CA ILE A 60 16.50 9.17 3.49
C ILE A 60 15.28 10.02 3.87
N GLN A 61 15.41 11.35 3.89
CA GLN A 61 14.33 12.25 4.21
C GLN A 61 13.18 12.14 3.19
N ASP A 62 13.50 12.12 1.90
CA ASP A 62 12.51 11.97 0.83
C ASP A 62 11.80 10.61 0.89
N CYS A 63 12.54 9.52 1.10
CA CYS A 63 11.98 8.18 1.24
C CYS A 63 11.06 8.08 2.47
N THR A 64 11.47 8.69 3.58
CA THR A 64 10.66 8.73 4.81
C THR A 64 9.35 9.47 4.58
N ARG A 65 9.42 10.66 3.95
CA ARG A 65 8.24 11.45 3.59
C ARG A 65 7.32 10.69 2.65
N ASN A 66 7.86 10.07 1.60
CA ASN A 66 7.08 9.28 0.66
C ASN A 66 6.42 8.08 1.33
N THR A 67 7.12 7.40 2.23
CA THR A 67 6.56 6.27 2.99
C THR A 67 5.41 6.72 3.88
N GLN A 68 5.52 7.87 4.55
CA GLN A 68 4.44 8.43 5.35
C GLN A 68 3.24 8.83 4.49
N GLU A 69 3.47 9.45 3.33
CA GLU A 69 2.43 9.84 2.39
C GLU A 69 1.66 8.60 1.87
N VAL A 70 2.37 7.58 1.38
CA VAL A 70 1.75 6.35 0.90
C VAL A 70 0.97 5.63 2.00
N LYS A 71 1.51 5.58 3.23
CA LYS A 71 0.78 5.03 4.38
C LYS A 71 -0.49 5.81 4.70
N ARG A 72 -0.44 7.14 4.63
CA ARG A 72 -1.62 7.99 4.83
C ARG A 72 -2.66 7.74 3.75
N GLN A 73 -2.26 7.74 2.48
CA GLN A 73 -3.16 7.46 1.36
C GLN A 73 -3.80 6.08 1.49
N TYR A 74 -3.02 5.05 1.83
CA TYR A 74 -3.55 3.71 2.09
C TYR A 74 -4.60 3.71 3.20
N ALA A 75 -4.31 4.38 4.33
CA ALA A 75 -5.27 4.48 5.44
C ALA A 75 -6.54 5.26 5.08
N GLU A 76 -6.41 6.32 4.28
CA GLU A 76 -7.55 7.10 3.76
C GLU A 76 -8.43 6.25 2.83
N GLU A 77 -7.82 5.49 1.91
CA GLU A 77 -8.55 4.56 1.03
C GLU A 77 -9.22 3.43 1.83
N CYS A 78 -8.53 2.84 2.80
CA CYS A 78 -9.14 1.85 3.70
C CYS A 78 -10.34 2.43 4.45
N LYS A 79 -10.22 3.67 4.95
CA LYS A 79 -11.32 4.36 5.63
C LYS A 79 -12.51 4.63 4.70
N LYS A 80 -12.27 5.01 3.44
CA LYS A 80 -13.34 5.21 2.44
C LYS A 80 -14.12 3.91 2.18
N LEU A 81 -13.42 2.79 2.18
CA LEU A 81 -14.00 1.47 1.99
C LEU A 81 -14.61 0.89 3.28
N GLY A 82 -14.40 1.52 4.44
CA GLY A 82 -14.88 1.04 5.73
C GLY A 82 -14.10 -0.16 6.27
N ILE A 83 -12.88 -0.39 5.77
CA ILE A 83 -12.04 -1.55 6.13
C ILE A 83 -10.87 -1.13 7.01
N VAL A 84 -10.33 -2.07 7.80
CA VAL A 84 -9.22 -1.85 8.74
C VAL A 84 -7.86 -1.85 8.01
N GLY A 85 -7.77 -2.57 6.90
CA GLY A 85 -6.60 -2.67 6.04
C GLY A 85 -5.56 -3.70 6.51
N THR A 86 -5.93 -4.67 7.35
CA THR A 86 -5.03 -5.74 7.84
C THR A 86 -4.98 -6.89 6.84
N ASN A 87 -6.14 -7.33 6.35
CA ASN A 87 -6.24 -8.22 5.20
C ASN A 87 -7.37 -7.74 4.30
N VAL A 88 -7.02 -6.88 3.35
CA VAL A 88 -7.97 -6.21 2.44
C VAL A 88 -8.85 -7.23 1.72
N GLN A 89 -8.31 -8.38 1.32
CA GLN A 89 -9.07 -9.40 0.62
C GLN A 89 -10.18 -9.96 1.53
N ARG A 90 -9.84 -10.37 2.75
CA ARG A 90 -10.82 -10.92 3.70
C ARG A 90 -11.85 -9.86 4.12
N GLU A 91 -11.40 -8.64 4.42
CA GLU A 91 -12.26 -7.55 4.86
C GLU A 91 -13.25 -7.12 3.76
N LEU A 92 -12.82 -7.06 2.49
CA LEU A 92 -13.74 -6.86 1.37
C LEU A 92 -14.74 -8.02 1.24
N MET A 93 -14.28 -9.26 1.40
CA MET A 93 -15.15 -10.44 1.30
C MET A 93 -16.24 -10.44 2.37
N GLU A 94 -15.91 -10.05 3.61
CA GLU A 94 -16.89 -9.90 4.69
C GLU A 94 -17.91 -8.80 4.38
N LEU A 95 -17.46 -7.64 3.88
CA LEU A 95 -18.35 -6.54 3.49
C LEU A 95 -19.35 -6.98 2.39
N VAL A 96 -18.87 -7.75 1.40
CA VAL A 96 -19.75 -8.30 0.35
C VAL A 96 -20.70 -9.36 0.91
N ARG A 97 -20.34 -10.07 1.98
CA ARG A 97 -21.21 -11.05 2.65
C ARG A 97 -22.35 -10.43 3.44
N ASP A 98 -22.15 -9.23 3.99
CA ASP A 98 -23.19 -8.53 4.74
C ASP A 98 -24.14 -7.71 3.85
N LEU A 99 -23.73 -7.40 2.60
CA LEU A 99 -24.55 -6.67 1.62
C LEU A 99 -25.94 -7.30 1.32
N PRO A 100 -26.10 -8.64 1.17
CA PRO A 100 -27.42 -9.26 1.01
C PRO A 100 -28.37 -8.98 2.17
N LYS A 101 -27.87 -8.91 3.42
CA LYS A 101 -28.70 -8.62 4.59
C LYS A 101 -29.22 -7.18 4.55
N GLU A 102 -28.36 -6.24 4.17
CA GLU A 102 -28.76 -4.84 3.96
C GLU A 102 -29.83 -4.72 2.86
N PHE A 103 -29.70 -5.49 1.76
CA PHE A 103 -30.73 -5.54 0.73
C PHE A 103 -32.04 -6.16 1.21
N ASP A 104 -32.00 -7.18 2.06
CA ASP A 104 -33.19 -7.78 2.67
C ASP A 104 -33.89 -6.79 3.64
N GLU A 105 -33.12 -6.01 4.40
CA GLU A 105 -33.65 -4.94 5.25
C GLU A 105 -34.33 -3.83 4.45
N ILE A 106 -33.69 -3.38 3.37
CA ILE A 106 -34.27 -2.39 2.45
C ILE A 106 -35.54 -2.93 1.82
N ALA A 107 -35.51 -4.18 1.33
CA ALA A 107 -36.69 -4.83 0.75
C ALA A 107 -37.84 -4.94 1.76
N THR A 108 -37.52 -5.18 3.04
CA THR A 108 -38.53 -5.20 4.11
C THR A 108 -39.14 -3.81 4.32
N ARG A 109 -38.33 -2.74 4.36
CA ARG A 109 -38.84 -1.35 4.45
C ARG A 109 -39.66 -0.96 3.22
N CYS A 110 -39.34 -1.49 2.04
CA CYS A 110 -40.14 -1.28 0.84
C CYS A 110 -41.54 -1.91 0.93
N LYS A 111 -41.78 -2.91 1.79
CA LYS A 111 -43.13 -3.45 2.02
C LYS A 111 -44.04 -2.41 2.67
N ASP A 112 -43.49 -1.52 3.50
CA ASP A 112 -44.24 -0.43 4.14
C ASP A 112 -44.75 0.62 3.13
N LEU A 113 -44.20 0.64 1.90
CA LEU A 113 -44.66 1.50 0.82
C LEU A 113 -45.88 0.92 0.08
N TYR A 114 -46.27 -0.31 0.36
CA TYR A 114 -47.40 -0.98 -0.30
C TYR A 114 -48.73 -0.20 -0.15
N PRO A 115 -49.12 0.31 1.03
CA PRO A 115 -50.34 1.10 1.20
C PRO A 115 -50.31 2.44 0.42
N VAL A 116 -49.13 3.05 0.30
CA VAL A 116 -48.93 4.28 -0.48
C VAL A 116 -49.12 4.00 -1.97
N LEU A 117 -48.65 2.83 -2.42
CA LEU A 117 -48.83 2.37 -3.78
C LEU A 117 -50.31 2.10 -4.09
N GLU A 118 -51.05 1.46 -3.18
CA GLU A 118 -52.51 1.26 -3.32
C GLU A 118 -53.27 2.59 -3.39
N TYR A 119 -52.91 3.56 -2.55
CA TYR A 119 -53.50 4.91 -2.60
C TYR A 119 -53.25 5.59 -3.96
N TYR A 120 -52.02 5.51 -4.47
CA TYR A 120 -51.69 6.10 -5.76
C TYR A 120 -52.44 5.44 -6.92
N VAL A 121 -52.57 4.11 -6.91
CA VAL A 121 -53.35 3.37 -7.91
C VAL A 121 -54.82 3.81 -7.88
N ALA A 122 -55.43 3.88 -6.70
CA ALA A 122 -56.81 4.33 -6.54
C ALA A 122 -57.02 5.79 -7.00
N PHE A 123 -56.03 6.66 -6.76
CA PHE A 123 -56.06 8.06 -7.23
C PHE A 123 -55.98 8.18 -8.76
N VAL A 124 -55.12 7.39 -9.39
CA VAL A 124 -54.97 7.37 -10.85
C VAL A 124 -56.22 6.77 -11.52
N GLU A 125 -56.78 5.71 -10.96
CA GLU A 125 -58.05 5.11 -11.42
C GLU A 125 -59.21 6.10 -11.32
N PHE A 126 -59.30 6.84 -10.21
CA PHE A 126 -60.30 7.90 -10.03
C PHE A 126 -60.12 9.05 -11.04
N SER A 127 -58.89 9.44 -11.34
CA SER A 127 -58.60 10.63 -12.16
C SER A 127 -58.65 10.36 -13.68
N LEU A 128 -58.27 9.16 -14.14
CA LEU A 128 -58.26 8.81 -15.57
C LEU A 128 -59.45 7.94 -16.01
N GLY A 129 -60.30 7.46 -15.08
CA GLY A 129 -61.53 6.74 -15.39
C GLY A 129 -61.34 5.44 -16.19
N SER A 130 -60.11 4.91 -16.25
CA SER A 130 -59.73 3.73 -17.03
C SER A 130 -58.82 2.82 -16.20
N ASN A 131 -59.19 1.55 -16.05
CA ASN A 131 -58.39 0.50 -15.39
C ASN A 131 -57.15 0.05 -16.19
N ALA A 132 -56.84 0.70 -17.32
CA ALA A 132 -55.88 0.20 -18.30
C ALA A 132 -54.42 0.17 -17.79
N PHE A 133 -54.07 1.00 -16.81
CA PHE A 133 -52.68 1.18 -16.36
C PHE A 133 -52.42 0.68 -14.94
N SER A 134 -53.44 0.17 -14.23
CA SER A 134 -53.31 -0.20 -12.82
C SER A 134 -52.27 -1.30 -12.58
N ASN A 135 -51.97 -2.12 -13.60
CA ASN A 135 -50.93 -3.15 -13.56
C ASN A 135 -49.55 -2.74 -14.07
N GLU A 136 -49.42 -1.61 -14.78
CA GLU A 136 -48.15 -1.15 -15.35
C GLU A 136 -47.53 0.02 -14.57
N ILE A 137 -48.28 0.59 -13.62
CA ILE A 137 -47.81 1.68 -12.78
C ILE A 137 -46.87 1.14 -11.72
N LEU A 138 -45.66 1.71 -11.67
CA LEU A 138 -44.69 1.47 -10.60
C LEU A 138 -44.32 -0.02 -10.41
N LEU A 139 -44.13 -0.74 -11.53
CA LEU A 139 -43.81 -2.17 -11.58
C LEU A 139 -42.69 -2.59 -10.61
N LEU A 140 -41.59 -1.83 -10.56
CA LEU A 140 -40.44 -2.14 -9.71
C LEU A 140 -40.76 -2.01 -8.22
N THR A 141 -41.43 -0.94 -7.81
CA THR A 141 -41.79 -0.77 -6.40
C THR A 141 -42.90 -1.72 -5.99
N ARG A 142 -43.87 -2.02 -6.87
CA ARG A 142 -44.87 -3.07 -6.64
C ARG A 142 -44.21 -4.44 -6.48
N HIS A 143 -43.26 -4.78 -7.34
CA HIS A 143 -42.52 -6.05 -7.27
C HIS A 143 -41.71 -6.16 -5.98
N LEU A 144 -40.97 -5.11 -5.62
CA LEU A 144 -40.20 -5.06 -4.36
C LEU A 144 -41.09 -5.08 -3.11
N SER A 145 -42.25 -4.42 -3.13
CA SER A 145 -43.19 -4.41 -2.01
C SER A 145 -43.95 -5.73 -1.84
N THR A 146 -44.14 -6.52 -2.90
CA THR A 146 -44.90 -7.79 -2.86
C THR A 146 -44.00 -9.01 -2.66
N LEU A 147 -42.89 -9.09 -3.38
CA LEU A 147 -42.03 -10.28 -3.40
C LEU A 147 -40.70 -10.06 -2.66
N GLY A 148 -40.31 -8.81 -2.38
CA GLY A 148 -39.08 -8.49 -1.66
C GLY A 148 -37.81 -8.64 -2.51
N ASN A 149 -36.69 -8.96 -1.86
CA ASN A 149 -35.38 -9.15 -2.51
C ASN A 149 -35.37 -10.44 -3.34
N THR A 150 -35.77 -10.32 -4.60
CA THR A 150 -35.90 -11.45 -5.53
C THR A 150 -34.76 -11.46 -6.54
N THR A 151 -34.46 -12.65 -7.08
CA THR A 151 -33.44 -12.76 -8.13
C THR A 151 -33.92 -12.12 -9.43
N VAL A 152 -32.97 -11.65 -10.25
CA VAL A 152 -33.28 -11.10 -11.59
C VAL A 152 -34.04 -12.11 -12.45
N TYR A 153 -33.77 -13.41 -12.27
CA TYR A 153 -34.50 -14.49 -12.93
C TYR A 153 -35.98 -14.50 -12.56
N GLN A 154 -36.29 -14.39 -11.26
CA GLN A 154 -37.67 -14.34 -10.77
C GLN A 154 -38.40 -13.07 -11.22
N TYR A 155 -37.69 -11.93 -11.34
CA TYR A 155 -38.26 -10.70 -11.89
C TYR A 155 -38.62 -10.82 -13.39
N GLN A 156 -37.78 -11.50 -14.18
CA GLN A 156 -38.00 -11.63 -15.62
C GLN A 156 -38.95 -12.76 -16.01
N THR A 157 -38.99 -13.83 -15.22
CA THR A 157 -39.66 -15.09 -15.60
C THR A 157 -40.90 -15.38 -14.75
N GLY A 158 -41.02 -14.75 -13.57
CA GLY A 158 -42.13 -14.98 -12.63
C GLY A 158 -41.96 -16.23 -11.75
N ASP A 159 -41.06 -17.15 -12.11
CA ASP A 159 -40.79 -18.39 -11.38
C ASP A 159 -39.56 -18.30 -10.47
N LEU A 160 -39.57 -19.09 -9.39
CA LEU A 160 -38.44 -19.23 -8.47
C LEU A 160 -37.30 -20.02 -9.16
N PRO A 161 -36.04 -19.56 -9.06
CA PRO A 161 -34.91 -20.32 -9.60
C PRO A 161 -34.66 -21.61 -8.80
N ASP A 162 -34.37 -22.71 -9.49
CA ASP A 162 -34.11 -24.03 -8.89
C ASP A 162 -32.86 -24.06 -7.99
N LYS A 163 -31.85 -23.23 -8.30
CA LYS A 163 -30.62 -23.09 -7.51
C LYS A 163 -29.99 -21.71 -7.74
N ILE A 164 -29.62 -21.03 -6.65
CA ILE A 164 -28.83 -19.80 -6.71
C ILE A 164 -27.37 -20.18 -6.47
N GLU A 165 -26.57 -20.20 -7.54
CA GLU A 165 -25.13 -20.45 -7.43
C GLU A 165 -24.43 -19.18 -6.96
N LYS A 166 -23.84 -19.26 -5.76
CA LYS A 166 -22.94 -18.22 -5.26
C LYS A 166 -21.55 -18.47 -5.84
N PRO A 167 -20.80 -17.41 -6.20
CA PRO A 167 -19.49 -17.59 -6.81
C PRO A 167 -18.50 -18.26 -5.83
N ASP A 168 -17.59 -19.06 -6.39
CA ASP A 168 -16.72 -20.00 -5.66
C ASP A 168 -15.86 -19.37 -4.55
N TRP A 169 -15.52 -18.08 -4.69
CA TRP A 169 -14.73 -17.32 -3.70
C TRP A 169 -15.46 -17.07 -2.37
N VAL A 170 -16.74 -17.46 -2.24
CA VAL A 170 -17.48 -17.45 -0.96
C VAL A 170 -17.25 -18.74 -0.15
N GLN A 171 -16.66 -19.80 -0.75
CA GLN A 171 -16.61 -21.14 -0.16
C GLN A 171 -15.27 -21.51 0.52
N GLU A 172 -14.21 -20.71 0.39
CA GLU A 172 -12.85 -21.16 0.77
C GLU A 172 -12.49 -21.11 2.27
N ASP A 173 -13.28 -20.51 3.16
CA ASP A 173 -12.88 -20.36 4.58
C ASP A 173 -13.31 -21.51 5.53
N ASN A 174 -13.94 -22.58 5.03
CA ASN A 174 -14.34 -23.73 5.87
C ASN A 174 -13.39 -24.94 5.84
N ALA A 175 -12.22 -24.87 5.17
CA ALA A 175 -11.34 -26.02 4.95
C ALA A 175 -9.97 -25.97 5.68
N GLN A 176 -9.79 -25.11 6.69
CA GLN A 176 -8.53 -25.03 7.45
C GLN A 176 -8.78 -24.84 8.96
N VAL A 177 -9.55 -25.73 9.60
CA VAL A 177 -9.45 -25.96 11.06
C VAL A 177 -9.68 -27.45 11.35
N GLU A 178 -8.62 -28.24 11.19
CA GLU A 178 -8.35 -29.46 11.98
C GLU A 178 -6.88 -29.44 12.42
#